data_AF-A0A954TCR0-F1
#
_entry.id   AF-A0A954TCR0-F1
#
_cell.length_a   1.000
_cell.length_b   1.000
_cell.length_c   1.000
_cell.angle_alpha   90.00
_cell.angle_beta   90.00
_cell.angle_gamma   90.00
#
_symmetry.space_group_name_H-M   'P 1'
#
loop_
_entity.id
_entity.type
_entity.pdbx_description
1 polymer ?
#
loop_
_entity_poly.entity_id
_entity_poly.type
_entity_poly.pdbx_seq_one_letter_code
_entity_poly.pdbx_strand_id
1 'polypeptide(L)'
;MPVSTSIVLSGFADETTADKQAVQQFAALAAAGLSHYSIRFIDVGNGIKNAMDLTKAELKTVVSLQKDFGLSVATVGSPIGKVKLLDVEDGTKNRYVPFAKYLAKDVKHACDLANTLGTKLLRGFSFYHPVGTQPEEHLPQVVDQLGAIADECASAGLVFGLEVEANLVGQSGKILATLHRKIKNSALVLIFDGANLVCQGMSPDQVFDEYLAMKPGLGWVHIKDYRHDSAAGRLQHIDEASLKNFVPADIGDTGHEAILRDLAKDLPSIDKRMRKLGAPGVVFDLEPHVKGGGQFGGFSGPDGFGVALRGLCKVLDYVGIDYHLTDFDDILARRG
;
A
#
# COMPACT_ATOMS: atom_id res chain seq x y z
N MET A 1 25.95 8.52 18.24
CA MET A 1 24.56 8.82 17.84
C MET A 1 23.82 7.49 17.74
N PRO A 2 22.55 7.39 18.13
CA PRO A 2 21.79 6.18 17.84
C PRO A 2 21.80 5.98 16.32
N VAL A 3 22.00 4.74 15.88
CA VAL A 3 21.95 4.39 14.45
C VAL A 3 20.55 4.74 13.96
N SER A 4 20.44 5.76 13.11
CA SER A 4 19.21 6.10 12.41
C SER A 4 18.81 4.90 11.56
N THR A 5 17.53 4.52 11.66
CA THR A 5 17.01 3.39 10.88
C THR A 5 16.65 3.90 9.51
N SER A 6 17.39 3.43 8.49
CA SER A 6 17.08 3.77 7.10
C SER A 6 15.84 3.02 6.62
N ILE A 7 14.85 3.76 6.13
CA ILE A 7 13.62 3.20 5.54
C ILE A 7 13.83 2.84 4.07
N VAL A 8 13.00 1.94 3.55
CA VAL A 8 12.98 1.55 2.14
C VAL A 8 11.95 2.40 1.41
N LEU A 9 12.40 3.21 0.46
CA LEU A 9 11.50 3.92 -0.44
C LEU A 9 11.03 3.00 -1.56
N SER A 10 9.72 3.02 -1.81
CA SER A 10 9.09 2.34 -2.93
C SER A 10 7.96 3.18 -3.52
N GLY A 11 7.33 2.68 -4.56
CA GLY A 11 6.10 3.28 -5.08
C GLY A 11 5.41 2.40 -6.12
N PHE A 12 4.11 2.62 -6.26
CA PHE A 12 3.26 1.96 -7.23
C PHE A 12 3.68 2.32 -8.66
N ALA A 13 4.29 1.35 -9.34
CA ALA A 13 4.93 1.56 -10.62
C ALA A 13 3.95 1.99 -11.72
N ASP A 14 2.69 1.56 -11.63
CA ASP A 14 1.63 1.89 -12.59
C ASP A 14 1.19 3.36 -12.57
N GLU A 15 1.61 4.13 -11.57
CA GLU A 15 1.35 5.56 -11.50
C GLU A 15 2.30 6.40 -12.36
N THR A 16 3.43 5.82 -12.77
CA THR A 16 4.51 6.55 -13.45
C THR A 16 4.27 6.70 -14.95
N THR A 17 3.36 5.92 -15.56
CA THR A 17 3.06 5.97 -16.99
C THR A 17 1.61 5.59 -17.28
N ALA A 18 0.98 6.30 -18.22
CA ALA A 18 -0.42 6.10 -18.60
C ALA A 18 -0.65 4.71 -19.21
N ASP A 19 0.25 4.29 -20.09
CA ASP A 19 0.17 3.03 -20.83
C ASP A 19 0.60 1.82 -19.99
N LYS A 20 1.19 2.06 -18.81
CA LYS A 20 1.63 1.03 -17.86
C LYS A 20 2.60 0.01 -18.45
N GLN A 21 3.31 0.35 -19.53
CA GLN A 21 4.34 -0.51 -20.11
C GLN A 21 5.47 -0.74 -19.12
N ALA A 22 5.85 -2.00 -18.90
CA ALA A 22 6.85 -2.40 -17.91
C ALA A 22 8.17 -1.63 -18.04
N VAL A 23 8.69 -1.50 -19.27
CA VAL A 23 9.93 -0.78 -19.55
C VAL A 23 9.82 0.71 -19.18
N GLN A 24 8.68 1.34 -19.46
CA GLN A 24 8.47 2.75 -19.11
C GLN A 24 8.34 2.94 -17.60
N GLN A 25 7.58 2.05 -16.93
CA GLN A 25 7.47 2.06 -15.47
C GLN A 25 8.86 1.95 -14.82
N PHE A 26 9.67 0.99 -15.27
CA PHE A 26 10.96 0.71 -14.65
C PHE A 26 11.99 1.78 -14.96
N ALA A 27 11.99 2.34 -16.18
CA ALA A 27 12.83 3.47 -16.52
C ALA A 27 12.51 4.70 -15.66
N ALA A 28 11.22 5.01 -15.45
CA ALA A 28 10.80 6.14 -14.61
C ALA A 28 11.23 5.96 -13.15
N LEU A 29 11.04 4.77 -12.58
CA LEU A 29 11.42 4.46 -11.20
C LEU A 29 12.94 4.47 -11.00
N ALA A 30 13.69 3.85 -11.92
CA ALA A 30 15.15 3.86 -11.88
C ALA A 30 15.70 5.29 -12.02
N ALA A 31 15.12 6.10 -12.91
CA ALA A 31 15.49 7.52 -13.06
C ALA A 31 15.14 8.35 -11.81
N ALA A 32 14.10 7.97 -11.07
CA ALA A 32 13.76 8.58 -9.78
C ALA A 32 14.69 8.13 -8.64
N GLY A 33 15.59 7.18 -8.89
CA GLY A 33 16.55 6.65 -7.91
C GLY A 33 16.01 5.49 -7.07
N LEU A 34 14.80 4.99 -7.34
CA LEU A 34 14.22 3.88 -6.57
C LEU A 34 14.89 2.56 -6.96
N SER A 35 15.21 1.74 -5.95
CA SER A 35 15.67 0.35 -6.11
C SER A 35 14.56 -0.67 -5.83
N HIS A 36 13.44 -0.21 -5.24
CA HIS A 36 12.28 -1.02 -4.94
C HIS A 36 11.01 -0.41 -5.54
N TYR A 37 10.05 -1.25 -5.91
CA TYR A 37 8.76 -0.81 -6.45
C TYR A 37 7.61 -1.70 -6.00
N SER A 38 6.39 -1.17 -6.07
CA SER A 38 5.18 -1.94 -5.83
C SER A 38 4.44 -2.19 -7.14
N ILE A 39 3.98 -3.42 -7.32
CA ILE A 39 3.35 -3.87 -8.56
C ILE A 39 1.85 -4.06 -8.37
N ARG A 40 1.07 -3.43 -9.24
CA ARG A 40 -0.40 -3.53 -9.27
C ARG A 40 -0.95 -3.76 -10.66
N PHE A 41 -0.65 -2.85 -11.60
CA PHE A 41 -1.02 -2.98 -13.00
C PHE A 41 0.22 -2.88 -13.89
N ILE A 42 0.29 -3.70 -14.93
CA ILE A 42 1.45 -3.71 -15.82
C ILE A 42 1.05 -4.22 -17.19
N ASP A 43 1.67 -3.64 -18.22
CA ASP A 43 1.65 -4.14 -19.58
C ASP A 43 3.06 -4.62 -19.96
N VAL A 44 3.18 -5.90 -20.26
CA VAL A 44 4.44 -6.53 -20.73
C VAL A 44 4.42 -6.80 -22.24
N GLY A 45 3.57 -6.09 -22.98
CA GLY A 45 3.43 -6.15 -24.44
C GLY A 45 2.12 -6.78 -24.93
N ASN A 46 1.19 -7.13 -24.03
CA ASN A 46 -0.08 -7.82 -24.35
C ASN A 46 -1.31 -7.14 -23.72
N GLY A 47 -1.19 -5.84 -23.43
CA GLY A 47 -2.23 -5.05 -22.78
C GLY A 47 -2.07 -4.99 -21.26
N ILE A 48 -2.71 -3.99 -20.67
CA ILE A 48 -2.70 -3.71 -19.24
C ILE A 48 -3.42 -4.80 -18.48
N LYS A 49 -2.75 -5.41 -17.50
CA LYS A 49 -3.33 -6.42 -16.60
C LYS A 49 -3.10 -6.06 -15.14
N ASN A 50 -3.99 -6.52 -14.27
CA ASN A 50 -3.65 -6.62 -12.85
C ASN A 50 -2.53 -7.66 -12.69
N ALA A 51 -1.62 -7.47 -11.75
CA ALA A 51 -0.52 -8.41 -11.48
C ALA A 51 -1.02 -9.84 -11.22
N MET A 52 -2.21 -9.97 -10.62
CA MET A 52 -2.89 -11.25 -10.38
C MET A 52 -3.30 -11.98 -11.66
N ASP A 53 -3.46 -11.28 -12.78
CA ASP A 53 -3.88 -11.86 -14.06
C ASP A 53 -2.72 -12.17 -15.00
N LEU A 54 -1.48 -11.97 -14.54
CA LEU A 54 -0.28 -12.28 -15.33
C LEU A 54 -0.10 -13.79 -15.47
N THR A 55 0.25 -14.22 -16.68
CA THR A 55 0.66 -15.60 -16.94
C THR A 55 2.08 -15.86 -16.42
N LYS A 56 2.44 -17.15 -16.27
CA LYS A 56 3.81 -17.55 -15.89
C LYS A 56 4.89 -17.01 -16.84
N ALA A 57 4.59 -16.88 -18.13
CA ALA A 57 5.53 -16.32 -19.11
C ALA A 57 5.72 -14.82 -18.90
N GLU A 58 4.62 -14.10 -18.68
CA GLU A 58 4.64 -12.66 -18.40
C GLU A 58 5.37 -12.35 -17.08
N LEU A 59 5.17 -13.16 -16.03
CA LEU A 59 5.92 -13.02 -14.77
C LEU A 59 7.42 -13.21 -14.96
N LYS A 60 7.85 -14.15 -15.81
CA LYS A 60 9.28 -14.30 -16.15
C LYS A 60 9.83 -13.04 -16.83
N THR A 61 9.05 -12.42 -17.72
CA THR A 61 9.43 -11.14 -18.33
C THR A 61 9.58 -10.04 -17.28
N VAL A 62 8.64 -9.93 -16.34
CA VAL A 62 8.73 -8.96 -15.23
C VAL A 62 10.00 -9.20 -14.40
N VAL A 63 10.29 -10.44 -14.01
CA VAL A 63 11.50 -10.81 -13.25
C VAL A 63 12.79 -10.51 -14.04
N SER A 64 12.80 -10.72 -15.35
CA SER A 64 13.95 -10.35 -16.18
C SER A 64 14.17 -8.84 -16.17
N LEU A 65 13.11 -8.06 -16.40
CA LEU A 65 13.18 -6.60 -16.41
C LEU A 65 13.59 -6.04 -15.03
N GLN A 66 13.16 -6.67 -13.93
CA GLN A 66 13.61 -6.31 -12.58
C GLN A 66 15.13 -6.37 -12.49
N LYS A 67 15.74 -7.46 -12.96
CA LYS A 67 17.19 -7.61 -12.99
C LYS A 67 17.86 -6.57 -13.90
N ASP A 68 17.31 -6.32 -15.07
CA ASP A 68 17.89 -5.40 -16.06
C ASP A 68 17.91 -3.95 -15.57
N PHE A 69 16.89 -3.54 -14.80
CA PHE A 69 16.77 -2.20 -14.23
C PHE A 69 17.31 -2.08 -12.80
N GLY A 70 17.73 -3.18 -12.17
CA GLY A 70 18.17 -3.19 -10.77
C GLY A 70 17.05 -2.87 -9.77
N LEU A 71 15.82 -3.31 -10.09
CA LEU A 71 14.62 -3.12 -9.28
C LEU A 71 14.20 -4.41 -8.60
N SER A 72 13.64 -4.31 -7.40
CA SER A 72 13.02 -5.43 -6.67
C SER A 72 11.61 -5.08 -6.21
N VAL A 73 10.66 -6.01 -6.27
CA VAL A 73 9.31 -5.75 -5.73
C VAL A 73 9.38 -5.57 -4.20
N ALA A 74 8.97 -4.40 -3.70
CA ALA A 74 8.71 -4.16 -2.28
C ALA A 74 7.41 -4.84 -1.87
N THR A 75 6.30 -4.53 -2.54
CA THR A 75 4.98 -5.10 -2.22
C THR A 75 4.22 -5.52 -3.49
N VAL A 76 3.38 -6.56 -3.37
CA VAL A 76 2.31 -6.81 -4.34
C VAL A 76 1.06 -6.06 -3.88
N GLY A 77 0.60 -5.12 -4.70
CA GLY A 77 -0.61 -4.33 -4.50
C GLY A 77 -1.90 -5.13 -4.75
N SER A 78 -2.04 -6.29 -4.13
CA SER A 78 -3.13 -7.24 -4.43
C SER A 78 -4.51 -6.69 -4.04
N PRO A 79 -5.59 -7.13 -4.72
CA PRO A 79 -6.96 -6.80 -4.36
C PRO A 79 -7.55 -7.79 -3.33
N ILE A 80 -6.72 -8.57 -2.63
CA ILE A 80 -7.23 -9.54 -1.64
C ILE A 80 -8.04 -8.81 -0.57
N GLY A 81 -9.27 -9.26 -0.32
CA GLY A 81 -10.24 -8.59 0.53
C GLY A 81 -11.15 -7.58 -0.18
N LYS A 82 -10.94 -7.21 -1.45
CA LYS A 82 -11.90 -6.39 -2.25
C LYS A 82 -13.00 -7.27 -2.88
N VAL A 83 -13.68 -8.06 -2.06
CA VAL A 83 -14.86 -8.88 -2.42
C VAL A 83 -15.96 -8.66 -1.39
N LYS A 84 -17.20 -9.01 -1.73
CA LYS A 84 -18.31 -8.93 -0.77
C LYS A 84 -18.07 -9.89 0.40
N LEU A 85 -18.35 -9.46 1.63
CA LEU A 85 -18.28 -10.31 2.82
C LEU A 85 -19.42 -11.36 2.83
N LEU A 86 -20.59 -10.95 2.34
CA LEU A 86 -21.83 -11.74 2.31
C LEU A 86 -22.45 -11.66 0.91
N ASP A 87 -23.23 -12.69 0.53
CA ASP A 87 -23.93 -12.75 -0.77
C ASP A 87 -25.20 -11.90 -0.78
N VAL A 88 -25.03 -10.59 -0.52
CA VAL A 88 -26.11 -9.60 -0.45
C VAL A 88 -25.64 -8.26 -1.02
N GLU A 89 -26.54 -7.28 -1.05
CA GLU A 89 -26.21 -5.93 -1.50
C GLU A 89 -25.28 -5.22 -0.52
N ASP A 90 -24.16 -4.70 -1.04
CA ASP A 90 -23.11 -3.97 -0.31
C ASP A 90 -22.84 -2.60 -0.95
N GLY A 91 -23.62 -2.21 -1.97
CA GLY A 91 -23.48 -0.95 -2.69
C GLY A 91 -22.34 -0.97 -3.70
N THR A 92 -21.74 -2.14 -3.97
CA THR A 92 -20.63 -2.27 -4.91
C THR A 92 -20.92 -3.27 -6.02
N LYS A 93 -20.19 -3.14 -7.13
CA LYS A 93 -20.20 -4.11 -8.25
C LYS A 93 -19.24 -5.29 -8.01
N ASN A 94 -18.64 -5.40 -6.82
CA ASN A 94 -17.71 -6.46 -6.51
C ASN A 94 -18.43 -7.80 -6.41
N ARG A 95 -17.72 -8.90 -6.68
CA ARG A 95 -18.29 -10.24 -6.59
C ARG A 95 -18.28 -10.74 -5.15
N TYR A 96 -19.27 -11.56 -4.81
CA TYR A 96 -19.20 -12.47 -3.66
C TYR A 96 -18.46 -13.75 -4.08
N VAL A 97 -17.63 -14.30 -3.18
CA VAL A 97 -16.97 -15.59 -3.35
C VAL A 97 -17.08 -16.35 -2.04
N PRO A 98 -17.60 -17.60 -2.02
CA PRO A 98 -17.59 -18.41 -0.82
C PRO A 98 -16.17 -18.51 -0.23
N PHE A 99 -16.01 -18.19 1.05
CA PHE A 99 -14.70 -17.94 1.64
C PHE A 99 -13.70 -19.10 1.46
N ALA A 100 -14.14 -20.35 1.64
CA ALA A 100 -13.27 -21.52 1.43
C ALA A 100 -12.69 -21.59 0.00
N LYS A 101 -13.48 -21.21 -1.02
CA LYS A 101 -13.03 -21.11 -2.41
C LYS A 101 -12.09 -19.92 -2.61
N TYR A 102 -12.39 -18.80 -1.96
CA TYR A 102 -11.57 -17.59 -2.02
C TYR A 102 -10.17 -17.82 -1.45
N LEU A 103 -10.08 -18.47 -0.28
CA LEU A 103 -8.81 -18.84 0.35
C LEU A 103 -8.01 -19.81 -0.53
N ALA A 104 -8.64 -20.89 -1.00
CA ALA A 104 -7.96 -21.95 -1.76
C ALA A 104 -7.53 -21.53 -3.18
N LYS A 105 -8.10 -20.46 -3.74
CA LYS A 105 -7.81 -20.01 -5.11
C LYS A 105 -7.14 -18.65 -5.12
N ASP A 106 -7.87 -17.60 -4.75
CA ASP A 106 -7.45 -16.22 -4.91
C ASP A 106 -6.28 -15.87 -3.98
N VAL A 107 -6.39 -16.22 -2.69
CA VAL A 107 -5.33 -15.95 -1.69
C VAL A 107 -4.09 -16.80 -1.97
N LYS A 108 -4.27 -18.09 -2.27
CA LYS A 108 -3.17 -18.97 -2.66
C LYS A 108 -2.43 -18.47 -3.90
N HIS A 109 -3.16 -18.08 -4.93
CA HIS A 109 -2.57 -17.51 -6.15
C HIS A 109 -1.81 -16.22 -5.87
N ALA A 110 -2.33 -15.35 -5.00
CA ALA A 110 -1.63 -14.14 -4.57
C ALA A 110 -0.30 -14.46 -3.88
N CYS A 111 -0.27 -15.51 -3.04
CA CYS A 111 0.95 -15.97 -2.40
C CYS A 111 1.98 -16.52 -3.41
N ASP A 112 1.53 -17.35 -4.36
CA ASP A 112 2.39 -17.90 -5.42
C ASP A 112 2.97 -16.79 -6.31
N LEU A 113 2.16 -15.77 -6.62
CA LEU A 113 2.57 -14.57 -7.36
C LEU A 113 3.65 -13.80 -6.60
N ALA A 114 3.42 -13.47 -5.33
CA ALA A 114 4.36 -12.71 -4.50
C ALA A 114 5.72 -13.43 -4.39
N ASN A 115 5.70 -14.74 -4.17
CA ASN A 115 6.91 -15.56 -4.14
C ASN A 115 7.63 -15.59 -5.50
N THR A 116 6.89 -15.68 -6.61
CA THR A 116 7.49 -15.62 -7.97
C THR A 116 8.16 -14.29 -8.24
N LEU A 117 7.59 -13.19 -7.75
CA LEU A 117 8.13 -11.84 -7.88
C LEU A 117 9.25 -11.54 -6.87
N GLY A 118 9.50 -12.43 -5.91
CA GLY A 118 10.59 -12.31 -4.94
C GLY A 118 10.30 -11.41 -3.75
N THR A 119 9.05 -11.03 -3.50
CA THR A 119 8.68 -10.19 -2.34
C THR A 119 8.12 -11.01 -1.18
N LYS A 120 8.19 -10.42 0.03
CA LYS A 120 7.57 -10.92 1.25
C LYS A 120 6.28 -10.20 1.64
N LEU A 121 5.97 -9.07 1.00
CA LEU A 121 4.86 -8.22 1.42
C LEU A 121 3.70 -8.33 0.44
N LEU A 122 2.57 -8.83 0.94
CA LEU A 122 1.32 -8.92 0.21
C LEU A 122 0.30 -7.98 0.85
N ARG A 123 -0.10 -6.94 0.11
CA ARG A 123 -1.17 -6.04 0.55
C ARG A 123 -2.52 -6.71 0.43
N GLY A 124 -3.43 -6.46 1.36
CA GLY A 124 -4.85 -6.74 1.22
C GLY A 124 -5.75 -5.93 2.15
N PHE A 125 -7.01 -6.34 2.21
CA PHE A 125 -8.14 -5.56 2.69
C PHE A 125 -9.13 -6.43 3.49
N SER A 126 -10.17 -5.82 4.06
CA SER A 126 -11.07 -6.42 5.07
C SER A 126 -12.50 -6.76 4.61
N PHE A 127 -12.80 -6.79 3.32
CA PHE A 127 -14.15 -7.05 2.75
C PHE A 127 -15.16 -5.90 2.83
N TYR A 128 -16.06 -5.84 1.84
CA TYR A 128 -17.22 -4.95 1.83
C TYR A 128 -18.36 -5.56 2.66
N HIS A 129 -18.93 -4.79 3.57
CA HIS A 129 -20.07 -5.22 4.39
C HIS A 129 -21.41 -4.78 3.78
N PRO A 130 -22.54 -5.43 4.13
CA PRO A 130 -23.85 -5.09 3.57
C PRO A 130 -24.25 -3.61 3.77
N VAL A 131 -25.00 -3.06 2.81
CA VAL A 131 -25.51 -1.69 2.88
C VAL A 131 -26.32 -1.48 4.16
N GLY A 132 -26.08 -0.38 4.85
CA GLY A 132 -26.85 0.04 6.03
C GLY A 132 -26.47 -0.68 7.33
N THR A 133 -25.50 -1.59 7.31
CA THR A 133 -24.95 -2.22 8.52
C THR A 133 -23.73 -1.47 9.03
N GLN A 134 -23.44 -1.56 10.34
CA GLN A 134 -22.18 -1.03 10.87
C GLN A 134 -21.04 -2.03 10.70
N PRO A 135 -19.80 -1.62 10.37
CA PRO A 135 -18.65 -2.51 10.28
C PRO A 135 -18.44 -3.39 11.50
N GLU A 136 -18.70 -2.86 12.70
CA GLU A 136 -18.47 -3.51 13.98
C GLU A 136 -19.27 -4.80 14.15
N GLU A 137 -20.46 -4.87 13.53
CA GLU A 137 -21.32 -6.05 13.53
C GLU A 137 -20.66 -7.25 12.85
N HIS A 138 -19.75 -6.98 11.90
CA HIS A 138 -19.10 -7.98 11.06
C HIS A 138 -17.71 -8.39 11.55
N LEU A 139 -17.22 -7.76 12.62
CA LEU A 139 -15.88 -8.04 13.15
C LEU A 139 -15.63 -9.52 13.46
N PRO A 140 -16.55 -10.30 14.08
CA PRO A 140 -16.29 -11.70 14.35
C PRO A 140 -15.97 -12.49 13.08
N GLN A 141 -16.78 -12.33 12.03
CA GLN A 141 -16.58 -13.02 10.75
C GLN A 141 -15.28 -12.56 10.05
N VAL A 142 -15.00 -11.26 10.05
CA VAL A 142 -13.79 -10.72 9.42
C VAL A 142 -12.52 -11.15 10.17
N VAL A 143 -12.55 -11.26 11.50
CA VAL A 143 -11.44 -11.82 12.29
C VAL A 143 -11.14 -13.25 11.88
N ASP A 144 -12.15 -14.10 11.75
CA ASP A 144 -11.96 -15.50 11.35
C ASP A 144 -11.39 -15.59 9.92
N GLN A 145 -11.94 -14.81 8.98
CA GLN A 145 -11.52 -14.84 7.58
C GLN A 145 -10.11 -14.25 7.38
N LEU A 146 -9.81 -13.10 7.97
CA LEU A 146 -8.47 -12.50 7.90
C LEU A 146 -7.43 -13.33 8.66
N GLY A 147 -7.81 -14.00 9.74
CA GLY A 147 -6.95 -14.97 10.44
C GLY A 147 -6.52 -16.11 9.53
N ALA A 148 -7.48 -16.73 8.83
CA ALA A 148 -7.16 -17.80 7.87
C ALA A 148 -6.32 -17.30 6.67
N ILE A 149 -6.55 -16.07 6.19
CA ILE A 149 -5.70 -15.45 5.15
C ILE A 149 -4.27 -15.25 5.66
N ALA A 150 -4.12 -14.76 6.90
CA ALA A 150 -2.82 -14.56 7.53
C ALA A 150 -2.09 -15.90 7.72
N ASP A 151 -2.80 -16.97 8.08
CA ASP A 151 -2.24 -18.33 8.21
C ASP A 151 -1.74 -18.87 6.86
N GLU A 152 -2.51 -18.72 5.77
CA GLU A 152 -2.07 -19.11 4.43
C GLU A 152 -0.81 -18.31 4.02
N CYS A 153 -0.81 -16.99 4.22
CA CYS A 153 0.35 -16.14 3.94
C CYS A 153 1.58 -16.56 4.76
N ALA A 154 1.40 -16.82 6.07
CA ALA A 154 2.47 -17.29 6.94
C ALA A 154 3.05 -18.62 6.46
N SER A 155 2.19 -19.56 6.05
CA SER A 155 2.60 -20.87 5.52
C SER A 155 3.39 -20.74 4.21
N ALA A 156 3.11 -19.71 3.41
CA ALA A 156 3.85 -19.36 2.20
C ALA A 156 5.11 -18.51 2.47
N GLY A 157 5.40 -18.22 3.75
CA GLY A 157 6.54 -17.39 4.16
C GLY A 157 6.40 -15.93 3.74
N LEU A 158 5.18 -15.40 3.78
CA LEU A 158 4.79 -14.03 3.42
C LEU A 158 4.15 -13.30 4.61
N VAL A 159 4.07 -11.97 4.48
CA VAL A 159 3.38 -11.07 5.39
C VAL A 159 2.18 -10.46 4.68
N PHE A 160 1.01 -10.59 5.28
CA PHE A 160 -0.22 -9.93 4.86
C PHE A 160 -0.33 -8.57 5.54
N GLY A 161 -0.33 -7.49 4.75
CA GLY A 161 -0.60 -6.15 5.27
C GLY A 161 -2.04 -5.75 5.02
N LEU A 162 -2.73 -5.36 6.08
CA LEU A 162 -4.12 -4.95 6.04
C LEU A 162 -4.21 -3.42 5.94
N GLU A 163 -4.66 -2.93 4.79
CA GLU A 163 -4.79 -1.51 4.47
C GLU A 163 -6.09 -0.88 4.99
N VAL A 164 -6.00 0.38 5.43
CA VAL A 164 -7.16 1.20 5.75
C VAL A 164 -7.80 1.75 4.47
N GLU A 165 -9.07 1.44 4.27
CA GLU A 165 -9.76 1.75 3.01
C GLU A 165 -11.25 1.98 3.27
N ALA A 166 -11.79 3.03 2.65
CA ALA A 166 -13.18 3.43 2.84
C ALA A 166 -14.16 2.35 2.37
N ASN A 167 -15.33 2.29 3.00
CA ASN A 167 -16.44 1.38 2.68
C ASN A 167 -16.16 -0.12 2.91
N LEU A 168 -15.02 -0.47 3.49
CA LEU A 168 -14.73 -1.82 3.96
C LEU A 168 -14.99 -1.94 5.47
N VAL A 169 -15.01 -3.16 5.99
CA VAL A 169 -15.09 -3.35 7.46
C VAL A 169 -13.94 -2.61 8.18
N GLY A 170 -12.73 -2.63 7.63
CA GLY A 170 -11.50 -2.00 8.11
C GLY A 170 -11.34 -0.55 7.67
N GLN A 171 -12.42 0.22 7.66
CA GLN A 171 -12.43 1.60 7.16
C GLN A 171 -11.73 2.63 8.06
N SER A 172 -11.37 2.26 9.29
CA SER A 172 -10.65 3.14 10.23
C SER A 172 -9.47 2.45 10.89
N GLY A 173 -8.50 3.24 11.33
CA GLY A 173 -7.33 2.75 12.04
C GLY A 173 -7.67 2.07 13.36
N LYS A 174 -8.67 2.56 14.09
CA LYS A 174 -9.20 1.94 15.32
C LYS A 174 -9.81 0.56 15.07
N ILE A 175 -10.52 0.38 13.95
CA ILE A 175 -11.05 -0.93 13.56
C ILE A 175 -9.90 -1.87 13.18
N LEU A 176 -8.96 -1.42 12.34
CA LEU A 176 -7.79 -2.20 11.98
C LEU A 176 -6.96 -2.64 13.19
N ALA A 177 -6.76 -1.73 14.15
CA ALA A 177 -6.10 -2.04 15.41
C ALA A 177 -6.84 -3.14 16.19
N THR A 178 -8.17 -3.11 16.17
CA THR A 178 -9.02 -4.13 16.79
C THR A 178 -8.92 -5.48 16.08
N LEU A 179 -8.95 -5.49 14.74
CA LEU A 179 -8.75 -6.69 13.93
C LEU A 179 -7.38 -7.32 14.21
N HIS A 180 -6.30 -6.54 14.12
CA HIS A 180 -4.94 -6.99 14.40
C HIS A 180 -4.79 -7.59 15.81
N ARG A 181 -5.34 -6.93 16.85
CA ARG A 181 -5.30 -7.44 18.24
C ARG A 181 -6.11 -8.72 18.44
N LYS A 182 -7.20 -8.92 17.69
CA LYS A 182 -8.05 -10.13 17.79
C LYS A 182 -7.45 -11.31 17.03
N ILE A 183 -6.90 -11.07 15.85
CA ILE A 183 -6.31 -12.10 14.99
C ILE A 183 -5.00 -12.65 15.58
N LYS A 184 -4.15 -11.78 16.17
CA LYS A 184 -2.91 -12.18 16.85
C LYS A 184 -1.97 -13.07 16.02
N ASN A 185 -1.90 -12.83 14.71
CA ASN A 185 -0.97 -13.52 13.82
C ASN A 185 0.20 -12.59 13.49
N SER A 186 1.44 -13.04 13.71
CA SER A 186 2.65 -12.24 13.44
C SER A 186 2.91 -11.96 11.96
N ALA A 187 2.30 -12.73 11.06
CA ALA A 187 2.33 -12.50 9.62
C ALA A 187 1.25 -11.51 9.16
N LEU A 188 0.38 -11.02 10.05
CA LEU A 188 -0.55 -9.94 9.74
C LEU A 188 -0.05 -8.63 10.35
N VAL A 189 0.14 -7.61 9.51
CA VAL A 189 0.52 -6.25 9.90
C VAL A 189 -0.50 -5.26 9.35
N LEU A 190 -0.42 -4.00 9.80
CA LEU A 190 -1.28 -2.92 9.33
C LEU A 190 -0.54 -2.01 8.35
N ILE A 191 -1.27 -1.47 7.38
CA ILE A 191 -0.78 -0.50 6.42
C ILE A 191 -1.52 0.81 6.65
N PHE A 192 -0.77 1.84 7.02
CA PHE A 192 -1.33 3.18 7.19
C PHE A 192 -1.37 3.89 5.83
N ASP A 193 -2.54 4.42 5.46
CA ASP A 193 -2.75 5.36 4.35
C ASP A 193 -3.55 6.54 4.91
N GLY A 194 -2.89 7.69 5.03
CA GLY A 194 -3.50 8.88 5.61
C GLY A 194 -4.52 9.54 4.68
N ALA A 195 -4.27 9.55 3.38
CA ALA A 195 -5.21 10.12 2.41
C ALA A 195 -6.54 9.36 2.39
N ASN A 196 -6.54 8.05 2.56
CA ASN A 196 -7.79 7.27 2.64
C ASN A 196 -8.65 7.70 3.85
N LEU A 197 -8.04 8.16 4.95
CA LEU A 197 -8.73 8.71 6.11
C LEU A 197 -9.18 10.16 5.87
N VAL A 198 -8.31 10.99 5.28
CA VAL A 198 -8.66 12.36 4.91
C VAL A 198 -9.84 12.38 3.94
N CYS A 199 -9.85 11.53 2.90
CA CYS A 199 -10.94 11.41 1.93
C CYS A 199 -12.29 11.02 2.56
N GLN A 200 -12.28 10.37 3.74
CA GLN A 200 -13.49 10.09 4.52
C GLN A 200 -13.98 11.30 5.35
N GLY A 201 -13.34 12.46 5.21
CA GLY A 201 -13.68 13.70 5.89
C GLY A 201 -13.11 13.82 7.29
N MET A 202 -12.02 13.11 7.60
CA MET A 202 -11.29 13.25 8.87
C MET A 202 -10.39 14.49 8.84
N SER A 203 -10.32 15.21 9.96
CA SER A 203 -9.34 16.28 10.16
C SER A 203 -7.93 15.72 10.40
N PRO A 204 -6.86 16.52 10.25
CA PRO A 204 -5.50 16.08 10.56
C PRO A 204 -5.36 15.46 11.97
N ASP A 205 -5.98 16.05 12.99
CA ASP A 205 -5.97 15.52 14.37
C ASP A 205 -6.65 14.15 14.46
N GLN A 206 -7.77 13.95 13.75
CA GLN A 206 -8.46 12.66 13.71
C GLN A 206 -7.62 11.61 12.99
N VAL A 207 -6.95 11.98 11.90
CA VAL A 207 -6.03 11.09 11.18
C VAL A 207 -4.86 10.68 12.08
N PHE A 208 -4.32 11.62 12.86
CA PHE A 208 -3.27 11.33 13.84
C PHE A 208 -3.74 10.34 14.92
N ASP A 209 -4.96 10.48 15.44
CA ASP A 209 -5.55 9.53 16.39
C ASP A 209 -5.72 8.12 15.80
N GLU A 210 -6.16 8.01 14.55
CA GLU A 210 -6.26 6.73 13.84
C GLU A 210 -4.89 6.09 13.62
N TYR A 211 -3.88 6.88 13.23
CA TYR A 211 -2.49 6.45 13.14
C TYR A 211 -1.97 5.88 14.47
N LEU A 212 -2.17 6.61 15.58
CA LEU A 212 -1.74 6.17 16.91
C LEU A 212 -2.37 4.83 17.30
N ALA A 213 -3.65 4.62 16.95
CA ALA A 213 -4.32 3.35 17.19
C ALA A 213 -3.69 2.19 16.40
N MET A 214 -3.26 2.44 15.16
CA MET A 214 -2.63 1.44 14.28
C MET A 214 -1.18 1.14 14.65
N LYS A 215 -0.47 2.11 15.23
CA LYS A 215 0.99 2.06 15.47
C LYS A 215 1.52 0.74 16.05
N PRO A 216 0.87 0.07 17.03
CA PRO A 216 1.36 -1.21 17.54
C PRO A 216 1.44 -2.33 16.49
N GLY A 217 0.55 -2.33 15.50
CA GLY A 217 0.47 -3.31 14.41
C GLY A 217 1.08 -2.86 13.10
N LEU A 218 1.61 -1.63 13.01
CA LEU A 218 2.06 -1.02 11.76
C LEU A 218 3.24 -1.79 11.13
N GLY A 219 3.10 -2.19 9.87
CA GLY A 219 4.15 -2.85 9.10
C GLY A 219 4.86 -1.92 8.14
N TRP A 220 4.08 -1.22 7.32
CA TRP A 220 4.56 -0.24 6.35
C TRP A 220 3.53 0.87 6.11
N VAL A 221 3.92 1.89 5.36
CA VAL A 221 3.11 3.09 5.14
C VAL A 221 2.93 3.31 3.65
N HIS A 222 1.70 3.58 3.23
CA HIS A 222 1.42 4.17 1.93
C HIS A 222 1.51 5.69 2.04
N ILE A 223 2.30 6.30 1.15
CA ILE A 223 2.50 7.74 1.10
C ILE A 223 1.64 8.30 -0.03
N LYS A 224 0.56 8.93 0.39
CA LYS A 224 -0.46 9.57 -0.42
C LYS A 224 -1.06 10.68 0.42
N ASP A 225 -1.31 11.85 -0.16
CA ASP A 225 -1.95 12.93 0.57
C ASP A 225 -3.08 13.56 -0.23
N TYR A 226 -4.00 14.17 0.50
CA TYR A 226 -5.20 14.78 -0.01
C TYR A 226 -5.38 16.12 0.67
N ARG A 227 -5.83 17.13 -0.08
CA ARG A 227 -6.14 18.45 0.49
C ARG A 227 -7.61 18.77 0.27
N HIS A 228 -8.37 18.87 1.35
CA HIS A 228 -9.75 19.33 1.28
C HIS A 228 -9.79 20.76 0.75
N ASP A 229 -10.67 21.00 -0.23
CA ASP A 229 -11.03 22.37 -0.54
C ASP A 229 -11.82 22.90 0.66
N SER A 230 -11.24 23.88 1.35
CA SER A 230 -11.78 24.56 2.54
C SER A 230 -13.22 25.10 2.43
N ALA A 231 -13.85 25.00 1.25
CA ALA A 231 -15.23 25.39 0.97
C ALA A 231 -16.27 24.26 1.10
N ALA A 232 -15.87 22.99 1.20
CA ALA A 232 -16.82 21.87 1.24
C ALA A 232 -16.90 21.25 2.65
N GLY A 233 -18.02 21.48 3.34
CA GLY A 233 -18.37 20.69 4.53
C GLY A 233 -18.51 19.19 4.19
N ARG A 234 -18.41 18.33 5.21
CA ARG A 234 -18.47 16.85 5.12
C ARG A 234 -19.37 16.36 3.97
N LEU A 235 -18.74 15.87 2.90
CA LEU A 235 -19.46 15.21 1.81
C LEU A 235 -19.77 13.76 2.24
N GLN A 236 -21.06 13.39 2.21
CA GLN A 236 -21.52 12.01 2.42
C GLN A 236 -21.27 11.12 1.19
N HIS A 237 -20.76 11.68 0.08
CA HIS A 237 -20.47 10.98 -1.16
C HIS A 237 -19.24 11.59 -1.83
N ILE A 238 -18.25 10.76 -2.16
CA ILE A 238 -17.02 11.16 -2.85
C ILE A 238 -17.38 11.41 -4.32
N ASP A 239 -17.58 12.68 -4.70
CA ASP A 239 -17.82 13.10 -6.09
C ASP A 239 -16.53 12.96 -6.93
N GLU A 240 -16.62 12.66 -8.24
CA GLU A 240 -15.46 12.54 -9.14
C GLU A 240 -14.60 13.82 -9.17
N ALA A 241 -15.19 14.98 -8.85
CA ALA A 241 -14.47 16.25 -8.68
C ALA A 241 -13.45 16.24 -7.52
N SER A 242 -13.69 15.42 -6.49
CA SER A 242 -12.80 15.26 -5.34
C SER A 242 -11.45 14.63 -5.73
N LEU A 243 -11.34 13.94 -6.87
CA LEU A 243 -10.12 13.25 -7.33
C LEU A 243 -9.00 14.20 -7.78
N LYS A 244 -9.27 15.52 -7.88
CA LYS A 244 -8.26 16.55 -8.26
C LYS A 244 -7.44 17.06 -7.08
N ASN A 245 -7.79 16.66 -5.86
CA ASN A 245 -7.25 17.23 -4.64
C ASN A 245 -6.13 16.38 -4.03
N PHE A 246 -5.72 15.29 -4.69
CA PHE A 246 -4.52 14.57 -4.31
C PHE A 246 -3.29 15.44 -4.51
N VAL A 247 -2.47 15.50 -3.48
CA VAL A 247 -1.28 16.33 -3.41
C VAL A 247 -0.12 15.54 -2.79
N PRO A 248 1.13 15.98 -3.00
CA PRO A 248 2.27 15.44 -2.27
C PRO A 248 2.14 15.55 -0.75
N ALA A 249 2.82 14.64 -0.04
CA ALA A 249 2.80 14.53 1.42
C ALA A 249 3.35 15.76 2.19
N ASP A 250 4.06 16.67 1.52
CA ASP A 250 4.55 17.91 2.14
C ASP A 250 3.49 19.04 2.20
N ILE A 251 2.33 18.88 1.54
CA ILE A 251 1.35 19.96 1.39
C ILE A 251 -0.13 19.54 1.54
N GLY A 252 -0.40 18.31 1.98
CA GLY A 252 -1.77 17.82 2.20
C GLY A 252 -2.20 17.81 3.66
N ASP A 253 -3.42 17.33 3.89
CA ASP A 253 -4.12 17.40 5.18
C ASP A 253 -3.94 16.15 6.05
N THR A 254 -3.18 15.15 5.59
CA THR A 254 -2.87 13.97 6.41
C THR A 254 -2.06 14.32 7.66
N GLY A 255 -1.27 15.39 7.61
CA GLY A 255 -0.34 15.74 8.69
C GLY A 255 0.88 14.81 8.75
N HIS A 256 1.42 14.41 7.59
CA HIS A 256 2.56 13.52 7.47
C HIS A 256 3.76 13.93 8.34
N GLU A 257 4.04 15.22 8.47
CA GLU A 257 5.14 15.70 9.32
C GLU A 257 4.99 15.22 10.78
N ALA A 258 3.83 15.45 11.40
CA ALA A 258 3.59 15.05 12.79
C ALA A 258 3.62 13.53 12.95
N ILE A 259 3.01 12.81 12.01
CA ILE A 259 2.96 11.34 11.99
C ILE A 259 4.37 10.76 11.87
N LEU A 260 5.16 11.23 10.91
CA LEU A 260 6.51 10.71 10.66
C LEU A 260 7.48 11.10 11.78
N ARG A 261 7.34 12.30 12.36
CA ARG A 261 8.10 12.69 13.56
C ARG A 261 7.84 11.76 14.75
N ASP A 262 6.58 11.36 14.96
CA ASP A 262 6.27 10.39 16.01
C ASP A 262 6.78 8.98 15.65
N LEU A 263 6.55 8.55 14.41
CA LEU A 263 6.94 7.23 13.91
C LEU A 263 8.45 7.00 13.97
N ALA A 264 9.26 8.05 13.77
CA ALA A 264 10.73 7.98 13.83
C ALA A 264 11.24 7.32 15.13
N LYS A 265 10.53 7.48 16.25
CA LYS A 265 10.88 6.89 17.55
C LYS A 265 10.71 5.36 17.56
N ASP A 266 9.75 4.85 16.79
CA ASP A 266 9.36 3.45 16.74
C ASP A 266 9.97 2.69 15.55
N LEU A 267 10.47 3.41 14.52
CA LEU A 267 11.08 2.83 13.32
C LEU A 267 12.12 1.74 13.60
N PRO A 268 13.07 1.86 14.55
CA PRO A 268 14.04 0.79 14.81
C PRO A 268 13.38 -0.54 15.23
N SER A 269 12.29 -0.46 15.99
CA SER A 269 11.54 -1.64 16.45
C SER A 269 10.73 -2.26 15.30
N ILE A 270 10.08 -1.40 14.50
CA ILE A 270 9.30 -1.83 13.34
C ILE A 270 10.23 -2.45 12.28
N ASP A 271 11.36 -1.82 11.96
CA ASP A 271 12.35 -2.33 11.01
C ASP A 271 12.88 -3.70 11.44
N LYS A 272 13.28 -3.84 12.70
CA LYS A 272 13.71 -5.13 13.25
C LYS A 272 12.63 -6.20 13.09
N ARG A 273 11.36 -5.87 13.36
CA ARG A 273 10.22 -6.80 13.19
C ARG A 273 10.03 -7.16 11.72
N MET A 274 10.01 -6.18 10.82
CA MET A 274 9.78 -6.40 9.39
C MET A 274 10.92 -7.21 8.75
N ARG A 275 12.18 -6.91 9.09
CA ARG A 275 13.33 -7.71 8.65
C ARG A 275 13.29 -9.14 9.17
N LYS A 276 12.85 -9.36 10.42
CA LYS A 276 12.65 -10.72 10.96
C LYS A 276 11.59 -11.51 10.17
N LEU A 277 10.60 -10.83 9.61
CA LEU A 277 9.60 -11.42 8.71
C LEU A 277 10.09 -11.57 7.25
N GLY A 278 11.34 -11.17 6.96
CA GLY A 278 11.96 -11.29 5.65
C GLY A 278 11.75 -10.11 4.71
N ALA A 279 11.10 -9.03 5.17
CA ALA A 279 10.96 -7.80 4.39
C ALA A 279 12.30 -7.06 4.25
N PRO A 280 12.47 -6.20 3.22
CA PRO A 280 13.70 -5.43 3.02
C PRO A 280 13.95 -4.35 4.09
N GLY A 281 12.94 -4.05 4.91
CA GLY A 281 12.93 -3.04 5.96
C GLY A 281 11.50 -2.53 6.16
N VAL A 282 11.35 -1.37 6.81
CA VAL A 282 10.07 -0.62 6.78
C VAL A 282 9.95 0.08 5.43
N VAL A 283 8.87 -0.22 4.71
CA VAL A 283 8.61 0.36 3.38
C VAL A 283 7.76 1.62 3.53
N PHE A 284 8.17 2.71 2.88
CA PHE A 284 7.32 3.86 2.63
C PHE A 284 7.01 3.85 1.13
N ASP A 285 5.77 3.51 0.80
CA ASP A 285 5.33 3.14 -0.54
C ASP A 285 4.51 4.26 -1.16
N LEU A 286 5.04 4.95 -2.16
CA LEU A 286 4.37 6.06 -2.82
C LEU A 286 3.18 5.58 -3.65
N GLU A 287 2.01 6.15 -3.37
CA GLU A 287 0.79 5.97 -4.17
C GLU A 287 0.11 7.33 -4.41
N PRO A 288 0.71 8.27 -5.18
CA PRO A 288 0.42 9.70 -5.02
C PRO A 288 -0.88 10.21 -5.66
N HIS A 289 -1.35 9.61 -6.77
CA HIS A 289 -2.56 10.02 -7.54
C HIS A 289 -2.63 11.49 -7.96
N VAL A 290 -1.50 12.21 -8.06
CA VAL A 290 -1.49 13.69 -8.19
C VAL A 290 -2.05 14.23 -9.52
N LYS A 291 -2.35 13.36 -10.48
CA LYS A 291 -3.03 13.71 -11.75
C LYS A 291 -4.38 13.01 -11.94
N GLY A 292 -4.83 12.23 -10.96
CA GLY A 292 -6.12 11.56 -10.94
C GLY A 292 -6.10 10.29 -10.09
N GLY A 293 -7.14 10.05 -9.31
CA GLY A 293 -7.31 8.87 -8.45
C GLY A 293 -8.59 8.09 -8.74
N GLY A 294 -8.81 6.97 -8.04
CA GLY A 294 -10.02 6.16 -8.11
C GLY A 294 -9.96 4.91 -7.23
N GLN A 295 -11.07 4.15 -7.13
CA GLN A 295 -11.25 3.00 -6.22
C GLN A 295 -10.23 1.86 -6.43
N PHE A 296 -9.66 1.74 -7.64
CA PHE A 296 -8.74 0.66 -8.02
C PHE A 296 -7.31 1.15 -8.25
N GLY A 297 -7.04 2.44 -8.05
CA GLY A 297 -5.73 3.06 -8.25
C GLY A 297 -5.85 4.44 -8.86
N GLY A 298 -4.74 4.97 -9.35
CA GLY A 298 -4.73 6.25 -10.03
C GLY A 298 -3.40 6.51 -10.70
N PHE A 299 -3.13 7.80 -10.91
CA PHE A 299 -2.17 8.23 -11.89
C PHE A 299 -1.49 9.53 -11.49
N SER A 300 -0.17 9.54 -11.66
CA SER A 300 0.68 10.69 -11.37
C SER A 300 1.48 11.13 -12.61
N GLY A 301 1.75 10.21 -13.54
CA GLY A 301 2.76 10.40 -14.59
C GLY A 301 4.18 10.47 -14.02
N PRO A 302 5.21 10.46 -14.88
CA PRO A 302 6.60 10.39 -14.42
C PRO A 302 7.02 11.66 -13.68
N ASP A 303 6.50 12.80 -14.11
CA ASP A 303 6.72 14.11 -13.49
C ASP A 303 5.98 14.23 -12.14
N GLY A 304 4.69 13.89 -12.09
CA GLY A 304 3.90 13.94 -10.86
C GLY A 304 4.42 12.98 -9.80
N PHE A 305 4.83 11.77 -10.21
CA PHE A 305 5.48 10.82 -9.31
C PHE A 305 6.79 11.39 -8.75
N GLY A 306 7.62 12.00 -9.60
CA GLY A 306 8.84 12.67 -9.15
C GLY A 306 8.59 13.84 -8.20
N VAL A 307 7.51 14.62 -8.42
CA VAL A 307 7.10 15.69 -7.50
C VAL A 307 6.69 15.11 -6.15
N ALA A 308 5.89 14.04 -6.13
CA ALA A 308 5.47 13.38 -4.91
C ALA A 308 6.63 12.76 -4.12
N LEU A 309 7.56 12.07 -4.80
CA LEU A 309 8.76 11.51 -4.19
C LEU A 309 9.61 12.61 -3.52
N ARG A 310 9.84 13.72 -4.22
CA ARG A 310 10.57 14.86 -3.63
C ARG A 310 9.83 15.49 -2.46
N GLY A 311 8.49 15.55 -2.51
CA GLY A 311 7.66 15.99 -1.39
C GLY A 311 7.89 15.13 -0.16
N LEU A 312 7.82 13.80 -0.30
CA LEU A 312 8.12 12.87 0.77
C LEU A 312 9.55 13.05 1.31
N CYS A 313 10.56 13.12 0.42
CA CYS A 313 11.96 13.32 0.79
C CYS A 313 12.16 14.55 1.68
N LYS A 314 11.56 15.69 1.34
CA LYS A 314 11.63 16.90 2.17
C LYS A 314 11.07 16.68 3.58
N VAL A 315 9.96 15.95 3.71
CA VAL A 315 9.38 15.65 5.02
C VAL A 315 10.32 14.74 5.81
N LEU A 316 10.85 13.70 5.17
CA LEU A 316 11.81 12.76 5.78
C LEU A 316 13.07 13.49 6.28
N ASP A 317 13.68 14.33 5.44
CA ASP A 317 14.83 15.17 5.78
C ASP A 317 14.51 16.09 6.97
N TYR A 318 13.33 16.69 6.97
CA TYR A 318 12.89 17.60 8.03
C TYR A 318 12.69 16.89 9.38
N VAL A 319 12.16 15.66 9.37
CA VAL A 319 11.94 14.87 10.61
C VAL A 319 13.13 13.99 10.99
N GLY A 320 14.19 13.96 10.18
CA GLY A 320 15.41 13.19 10.43
C GLY A 320 15.25 11.67 10.27
N ILE A 321 14.44 11.22 9.30
CA ILE A 321 14.34 9.81 8.92
C ILE A 321 15.24 9.58 7.71
N ASP A 322 16.23 8.71 7.87
CA ASP A 322 17.14 8.34 6.79
C ASP A 322 16.46 7.46 5.75
N TYR A 323 16.85 7.64 4.50
CA TYR A 323 16.44 6.82 3.35
C TYR A 323 17.57 6.80 2.34
N HIS A 324 17.47 5.93 1.33
CA HIS A 324 18.44 5.86 0.24
C HIS A 324 17.75 5.95 -1.11
N LEU A 325 18.27 6.81 -1.98
CA LEU A 325 17.98 6.83 -3.42
C LEU A 325 19.28 6.54 -4.15
N THR A 326 19.19 5.78 -5.25
CA THR A 326 20.35 5.38 -6.05
C THR A 326 21.19 6.61 -6.41
N ASP A 327 22.45 6.61 -5.98
CA ASP A 327 23.40 7.69 -6.21
C ASP A 327 24.54 7.27 -7.15
N PHE A 328 25.57 8.11 -7.28
CA PHE A 328 26.69 7.79 -8.17
C PHE A 328 27.57 6.65 -7.67
N ASP A 329 27.70 6.48 -6.35
CA ASP A 329 28.50 5.40 -5.77
C ASP A 329 27.83 4.05 -6.04
N ASP A 330 26.51 3.97 -6.00
CA ASP A 330 25.76 2.79 -6.45
C ASP A 330 26.01 2.48 -7.93
N ILE A 331 26.03 3.51 -8.79
CA ILE A 331 26.29 3.34 -10.21
C ILE A 331 27.72 2.84 -10.43
N LEU A 332 28.70 3.34 -9.68
CA LEU A 332 30.07 2.82 -9.71
C LEU A 332 30.11 1.36 -9.29
N ALA A 333 29.45 0.99 -8.19
CA ALA A 333 29.40 -0.40 -7.71
C ALA A 333 28.76 -1.38 -8.72
N ARG A 334 27.82 -0.90 -9.57
CA ARG A 334 27.19 -1.71 -10.62
C ARG A 334 28.01 -1.85 -11.90
N ARG A 335 29.02 -0.99 -12.12
CA ARG A 335 29.86 -1.01 -13.34
C ARG A 335 30.88 -2.17 -13.36
N GLY A 336 31.15 -2.79 -12.20
CA GLY A 336 32.28 -3.72 -12.01
C GLY A 336 33.55 -2.95 -11.69
#